data_AF-A0AAN9Y8A0-F1
#
_entry.id   AF-A0AAN9Y8A0-F1
#
_cell.length_a   1.000
_cell.length_b   1.000
_cell.length_c   1.000
_cell.angle_alpha   90.00
_cell.angle_beta   90.00
_cell.angle_gamma   90.00
#
_symmetry.space_group_name_H-M   'P 1'
#
loop_
_entity.id
_entity.type
_entity.pdbx_description
1 polymer ?
#
loop_
_entity_poly.entity_id
_entity_poly.type
_entity_poly.pdbx_seq_one_letter_code
_entity_poly.pdbx_strand_id
1 'polypeptide(L)'
;MQNITLREKSIDSGGGCRGPELTLNGTPVAARQNANPDYSTLTEIKFTAQLPVPTTNRKHRTCKIKCVNGEWVGPLCQEVENYEDGRFHPVLRNCRLDLNGTQLLIIYENTTHSAWHGWLPDRSRILLRCEGHPGLYKFLGHSNLQCIDGDWDYEIPRCVPTTSITEYQENSPPTILVRLPNGSSAVDLSNNQVVIYPNSIVHLECLFKRSDGDPEWSWSSGQQHRLTGKYLSIDPSASVSNN
;
A
#
# COMPACT_ATOMS: atom_id res chain seq x y z
N MET A 1 -10.74 19.10 -28.16
CA MET A 1 -11.41 20.25 -27.53
C MET A 1 -12.17 19.71 -26.33
N GLN A 2 -11.88 20.17 -25.11
CA GLN A 2 -12.57 19.71 -23.90
C GLN A 2 -13.74 20.66 -23.61
N ASN A 3 -14.96 20.12 -23.55
CA ASN A 3 -16.17 20.88 -23.23
C ASN A 3 -16.24 21.06 -21.71
N ILE A 4 -16.06 22.29 -21.24
CA ILE A 4 -16.25 22.68 -19.84
C ILE A 4 -17.64 23.29 -19.72
N THR A 5 -18.45 22.81 -18.78
CA THR A 5 -19.77 23.38 -18.49
C THR A 5 -19.81 23.92 -17.07
N LEU A 6 -20.38 25.12 -16.90
CA LEU A 6 -20.40 25.87 -15.65
C LEU A 6 -21.84 26.01 -15.15
N ARG A 7 -22.04 25.96 -13.83
CA ARG A 7 -23.34 26.27 -13.20
C ARG A 7 -23.21 27.43 -12.21
N GLU A 8 -24.04 28.44 -12.39
CA GLU A 8 -24.11 29.64 -11.57
C GLU A 8 -25.13 29.50 -10.42
N LYS A 9 -24.89 30.25 -9.34
CA LYS A 9 -25.77 30.41 -8.17
C LYS A 9 -26.81 31.49 -8.44
N SER A 10 -28.04 31.35 -7.92
CA SER A 10 -28.92 32.52 -7.76
C SER A 10 -28.33 33.45 -6.71
N ILE A 11 -28.41 34.76 -6.95
CA ILE A 11 -27.79 35.80 -6.11
C ILE A 11 -28.33 35.69 -4.68
N ASP A 12 -27.57 35.03 -3.81
CA ASP A 12 -27.81 35.00 -2.38
C ASP A 12 -26.45 35.01 -1.65
N SER A 13 -26.33 35.95 -0.71
CA SER A 13 -25.10 36.51 -0.14
C SER A 13 -24.29 35.53 0.72
N GLY A 14 -23.64 34.56 0.06
CA GLY A 14 -22.67 33.65 0.66
C GLY A 14 -21.48 33.48 -0.28
N GLY A 15 -20.27 33.78 0.24
CA GLY A 15 -19.01 33.91 -0.52
C GLY A 15 -18.72 32.71 -1.42
N GLY A 16 -18.31 33.00 -2.65
CA GLY A 16 -18.00 32.00 -3.66
C GLY A 16 -16.55 31.54 -3.66
N CYS A 17 -16.27 30.53 -4.48
CA CYS A 17 -14.94 29.95 -4.60
C CYS A 17 -14.00 30.83 -5.44
N ARG A 18 -12.72 30.81 -5.10
CA ARG A 18 -11.65 31.41 -5.93
C ARG A 18 -11.47 30.62 -7.22
N GLY A 19 -10.80 31.19 -8.22
CA GLY A 19 -10.42 30.44 -9.42
C GLY A 19 -9.65 29.16 -9.05
N PRO A 20 -9.96 28.00 -9.64
CA PRO A 20 -9.29 26.75 -9.31
C PRO A 20 -7.82 26.81 -9.71
N GLU A 21 -6.93 26.45 -8.79
CA GLU A 21 -5.51 26.29 -9.08
C GLU A 21 -5.31 24.96 -9.83
N LEU A 22 -4.86 25.04 -11.08
CA LEU A 22 -4.64 23.87 -11.91
C LEU A 22 -3.14 23.61 -12.03
N THR A 23 -2.72 22.38 -11.74
CA THR A 23 -1.35 21.93 -11.97
C THR A 23 -1.34 20.72 -12.88
N LEU A 24 -0.47 20.70 -13.89
CA LEU A 24 -0.20 19.54 -14.74
C LEU A 24 1.19 19.00 -14.41
N ASN A 25 1.27 17.78 -13.88
CA ASN A 25 2.53 17.17 -13.42
C ASN A 25 3.32 18.08 -12.45
N GLY A 26 2.62 18.78 -11.56
CA GLY A 26 3.21 19.71 -10.60
C GLY A 26 3.58 21.09 -11.15
N THR A 27 3.39 21.35 -12.45
CA THR A 27 3.57 22.68 -13.03
C THR A 27 2.25 23.45 -13.06
N PRO A 28 2.19 24.69 -12.54
CA PRO A 28 1.00 25.52 -12.64
C PRO A 28 0.60 25.75 -14.09
N VAL A 29 -0.67 25.49 -14.40
CA VAL A 29 -1.24 25.76 -15.72
C VAL A 29 -1.90 27.12 -15.67
N ALA A 30 -1.37 28.06 -16.47
CA ALA A 30 -1.98 29.37 -16.62
C ALA A 30 -3.38 29.24 -17.24
N ALA A 31 -4.34 29.97 -16.68
CA ALA A 31 -5.66 30.10 -17.29
C ALA A 31 -5.52 30.68 -18.71
N ARG A 32 -6.39 30.25 -19.62
CA ARG A 32 -6.43 30.83 -20.97
C ARG A 32 -6.75 32.33 -20.87
N GLN A 33 -6.29 33.12 -21.84
CA GLN A 33 -6.49 34.58 -21.89
C GLN A 33 -7.97 35.02 -21.78
N ASN A 34 -8.92 34.15 -22.13
CA ASN A 34 -10.36 34.41 -22.07
C ASN A 34 -11.08 33.64 -20.94
N ALA A 35 -10.35 33.17 -19.93
CA ALA A 35 -10.99 32.56 -18.76
C ALA A 35 -11.73 33.63 -17.94
N ASN A 36 -12.94 33.31 -17.49
CA ASN A 36 -13.70 34.20 -16.62
C ASN A 36 -12.90 34.41 -15.31
N PRO A 37 -12.53 35.64 -14.94
CA PRO A 37 -11.77 35.90 -13.72
C PRO A 37 -12.60 35.72 -12.45
N ASP A 38 -13.93 35.75 -12.55
CA ASP A 38 -14.83 35.67 -11.41
C ASP A 38 -15.52 34.30 -11.32
N TYR A 39 -15.11 33.54 -10.30
CA TYR A 39 -15.67 32.23 -9.95
C TYR A 39 -16.62 32.30 -8.75
N SER A 40 -16.86 33.50 -8.22
CA SER A 40 -17.63 33.70 -6.99
C SER A 40 -19.11 33.31 -7.12
N THR A 41 -19.64 33.31 -8.34
CA THR A 41 -21.01 32.89 -8.64
C THR A 41 -21.12 31.41 -8.98
N LEU A 42 -20.00 30.69 -9.13
CA LEU A 42 -20.00 29.31 -9.60
C LEU A 42 -20.14 28.31 -8.46
N THR A 43 -21.03 27.34 -8.65
CA THR A 43 -21.29 26.26 -7.68
C THR A 43 -20.74 24.92 -8.14
N GLU A 44 -20.62 24.71 -9.45
CA GLU A 44 -20.17 23.45 -10.03
C GLU A 44 -19.45 23.71 -11.36
N ILE A 45 -18.32 23.04 -11.56
CA ILE A 45 -17.58 23.02 -12.83
C ILE A 45 -17.51 21.57 -13.29
N LYS A 46 -18.00 21.29 -14.50
CA LYS A 46 -17.89 19.98 -15.14
C LYS A 46 -16.89 20.02 -16.28
N PHE A 47 -16.08 18.98 -16.39
CA PHE A 47 -15.01 18.86 -17.39
C PHE A 47 -14.81 17.40 -17.78
N THR A 48 -14.14 17.17 -18.90
CA THR A 48 -13.78 15.83 -19.34
C THR A 48 -12.33 15.54 -18.97
N ALA A 49 -12.09 14.48 -18.20
CA ALA A 49 -10.75 14.08 -17.77
C ALA A 49 -10.37 12.69 -18.31
N GLN A 50 -9.07 12.48 -18.51
CA GLN A 50 -8.50 11.17 -18.76
C GLN A 50 -7.85 10.69 -17.46
N LEU A 51 -8.43 9.69 -16.81
CA LEU A 51 -7.90 9.13 -15.57
C LEU A 51 -7.00 7.93 -15.85
N PRO A 52 -5.92 7.72 -15.08
CA PRO A 52 -5.14 6.48 -15.12
C PRO A 52 -5.97 5.35 -14.50
N VAL A 53 -6.63 4.57 -15.35
CA VAL A 53 -7.35 3.34 -14.97
C VAL A 53 -6.41 2.16 -15.24
N PRO A 54 -6.37 1.12 -14.38
CA PRO A 54 -5.45 -0.02 -14.54
C PRO A 54 -5.73 -0.91 -15.77
N THR A 55 -6.82 -0.69 -16.50
CA THR A 55 -7.11 -1.39 -17.75
C THR A 55 -6.85 -0.48 -18.96
N THR A 56 -6.20 -1.05 -19.97
CA THR A 56 -5.59 -0.48 -21.19
C THR A 56 -6.45 0.46 -22.05
N ASN A 57 -7.69 0.74 -21.67
CA ASN A 57 -8.56 1.66 -22.39
C ASN A 57 -8.53 3.04 -21.73
N ARG A 58 -7.82 3.98 -22.37
CA ARG A 58 -7.84 5.43 -22.07
C ARG A 58 -9.24 5.99 -22.34
N LYS A 59 -10.19 5.74 -21.44
CA LYS A 59 -11.55 6.24 -21.56
C LYS A 59 -11.66 7.60 -20.87
N HIS A 60 -12.10 8.60 -21.63
CA HIS A 60 -12.44 9.91 -21.10
C HIS A 60 -13.68 9.79 -20.21
N ARG A 61 -13.66 10.42 -19.03
CA ARG A 61 -14.80 10.47 -18.10
C ARG A 61 -15.25 11.90 -17.88
N THR A 62 -16.55 12.10 -17.75
CA THR A 62 -17.09 13.39 -17.31
C THR A 62 -16.93 13.49 -15.80
N CYS A 63 -16.22 14.53 -15.38
CA CYS A 63 -15.86 14.83 -14.01
C CYS A 63 -16.42 16.19 -13.59
N LYS A 64 -16.47 16.44 -12.29
CA LYS A 64 -16.91 17.70 -11.73
C LYS A 64 -16.24 18.03 -10.40
N ILE A 65 -16.12 19.33 -10.14
CA ILE A 65 -15.80 19.89 -8.82
C ILE A 65 -16.96 20.77 -8.37
N LYS A 66 -17.17 20.85 -7.05
CA LYS A 66 -18.24 21.67 -6.45
C LYS A 66 -17.64 22.71 -5.51
N CYS A 67 -18.24 23.89 -5.48
CA CYS A 67 -17.91 24.91 -4.50
C CYS A 67 -18.73 24.65 -3.24
N VAL A 68 -18.07 24.38 -2.12
CA VAL A 68 -18.70 24.18 -0.81
C VAL A 68 -17.98 25.07 0.19
N ASN A 69 -18.70 26.00 0.81
CA ASN A 69 -18.17 26.94 1.81
C ASN A 69 -16.91 27.73 1.35
N GLY A 70 -16.83 28.09 0.07
CA GLY A 70 -15.71 28.83 -0.50
C GLY A 70 -14.52 27.98 -0.96
N GLU A 71 -14.61 26.65 -0.81
CA GLU A 71 -13.58 25.69 -1.26
C GLU A 71 -14.07 24.79 -2.39
N TRP A 72 -13.20 24.50 -3.36
CA TRP A 72 -13.48 23.52 -4.41
C TRP A 72 -13.23 22.10 -3.88
N VAL A 73 -14.26 21.27 -3.90
CA VAL A 73 -14.19 19.84 -3.53
C VAL A 73 -14.34 18.95 -4.77
N GLY A 74 -13.55 17.87 -4.85
CA GLY A 74 -13.54 16.90 -5.94
C GLY A 74 -12.10 16.54 -6.39
N PRO A 75 -11.93 15.92 -7.58
CA PRO A 75 -12.95 15.69 -8.61
C PRO A 75 -13.82 14.46 -8.36
N LEU A 76 -15.11 14.59 -8.68
CA LEU A 76 -16.04 13.46 -8.77
C LEU A 76 -16.23 13.11 -10.25
N CYS A 77 -16.17 11.84 -10.65
CA CYS A 77 -16.34 11.42 -12.04
C CYS A 77 -17.43 10.35 -12.19
N GLN A 78 -18.08 10.34 -13.35
CA GLN A 78 -19.02 9.30 -13.73
C GLN A 78 -18.27 7.99 -14.06
N GLU A 79 -18.83 6.86 -13.63
CA GLU A 79 -18.34 5.55 -14.05
C GLU A 79 -18.79 5.24 -15.48
N VAL A 80 -17.88 4.65 -16.26
CA VAL A 80 -18.11 4.39 -17.69
C VAL A 80 -19.10 3.24 -17.91
N GLU A 81 -19.24 2.34 -16.94
CA GLU A 81 -20.10 1.15 -17.07
C GLU A 81 -21.57 1.45 -16.74
N ASN A 82 -21.85 2.56 -16.04
CA ASN A 82 -23.19 2.95 -15.62
C ASN A 82 -23.53 4.38 -16.06
N TYR A 83 -23.42 4.66 -17.37
CA TYR A 83 -23.84 5.94 -17.96
C TYR A 83 -25.32 6.27 -17.65
N GLU A 84 -26.14 5.24 -17.45
CA GLU A 84 -27.59 5.33 -17.18
C GLU A 84 -27.93 5.97 -15.81
N ASP A 85 -27.10 5.77 -14.77
CA ASP A 85 -27.37 6.33 -13.42
C ASP A 85 -26.89 7.79 -13.31
N GLY A 86 -25.98 8.22 -14.19
CA GLY A 86 -25.43 9.58 -14.19
C GLY A 86 -24.69 9.99 -12.90
N ARG A 87 -24.47 9.04 -11.98
CA ARG A 87 -23.92 9.27 -10.64
C ARG A 87 -22.43 9.55 -10.69
N PHE A 88 -22.00 10.52 -9.88
CA PHE A 88 -20.62 10.94 -9.78
C PHE A 88 -19.99 10.37 -8.49
N HIS A 89 -18.84 9.73 -8.61
CA HIS A 89 -18.08 9.14 -7.50
C HIS A 89 -16.72 9.84 -7.34
N PRO A 90 -16.16 9.93 -6.13
CA PRO A 90 -14.82 10.45 -5.92
C PRO A 90 -13.77 9.72 -6.74
N VAL A 91 -12.85 10.47 -7.34
CA VAL A 91 -11.64 9.90 -7.92
C VAL A 91 -10.61 9.77 -6.80
N LEU A 92 -10.35 8.54 -6.40
CA LEU A 92 -9.38 8.25 -5.36
C LEU A 92 -8.00 8.08 -5.99
N ARG A 93 -6.98 8.58 -5.31
CA ARG A 93 -5.60 8.57 -5.80
C ARG A 93 -4.99 7.18 -5.63
N ASN A 94 -4.10 6.84 -6.56
CA ASN A 94 -3.31 5.60 -6.48
C ASN A 94 -2.14 5.80 -5.51
N CYS A 95 -1.74 4.76 -4.80
CA CYS A 95 -0.60 4.81 -3.89
C CYS A 95 0.69 4.49 -4.63
N ARG A 96 1.74 5.26 -4.36
CA ARG A 96 3.08 4.97 -4.87
C ARG A 96 3.76 3.93 -4.00
N LEU A 97 4.42 2.98 -4.63
CA LEU A 97 5.27 2.01 -3.95
C LEU A 97 6.60 1.89 -4.67
N ASP A 98 7.69 1.94 -3.90
CA ASP A 98 9.05 1.76 -4.39
C ASP A 98 9.80 0.85 -3.42
N LEU A 99 10.06 -0.38 -3.85
CA LEU A 99 10.79 -1.40 -3.10
C LEU A 99 12.18 -1.64 -3.66
N ASN A 100 12.59 -0.88 -4.69
CA ASN A 100 13.88 -1.08 -5.33
C ASN A 100 15.03 -0.86 -4.33
N GLY A 101 15.92 -1.86 -4.20
CA GLY A 101 17.04 -1.81 -3.25
C GLY A 101 16.65 -2.05 -1.79
N THR A 102 15.41 -2.44 -1.52
CA THR A 102 14.98 -2.90 -0.19
C THR A 102 15.05 -4.42 -0.09
N GLN A 103 15.07 -4.97 1.12
CA GLN A 103 14.97 -6.42 1.35
C GLN A 103 13.51 -6.86 1.56
N LEU A 104 12.60 -6.32 0.75
CA LEU A 104 11.16 -6.60 0.84
C LEU A 104 10.70 -7.25 -0.45
N LEU A 105 9.82 -8.24 -0.30
CA LEU A 105 8.98 -8.72 -1.38
C LEU A 105 7.54 -8.25 -1.16
N ILE A 106 6.83 -8.05 -2.27
CA ILE A 106 5.40 -7.73 -2.30
C ILE A 106 4.63 -8.92 -2.85
N ILE A 107 3.57 -9.29 -2.14
CA ILE A 107 2.54 -10.22 -2.61
C ILE A 107 1.31 -9.38 -2.95
N TYR A 108 0.98 -9.32 -4.24
CA TYR A 108 -0.14 -8.58 -4.79
C TYR A 108 -0.83 -9.41 -5.87
N GLU A 109 -2.16 -9.49 -5.83
CA GLU A 109 -2.96 -10.31 -6.77
C GLU A 109 -2.47 -11.78 -6.88
N ASN A 110 -2.04 -12.37 -5.75
CA ASN A 110 -1.46 -13.71 -5.66
C ASN A 110 -0.15 -13.90 -6.43
N THR A 111 0.53 -12.82 -6.78
CA THR A 111 1.85 -12.83 -7.41
C THR A 111 2.87 -12.18 -6.50
N THR A 112 4.07 -12.74 -6.47
CA THR A 112 5.18 -12.24 -5.67
C THR A 112 6.20 -11.54 -6.54
N HIS A 113 6.66 -10.37 -6.10
CA HIS A 113 7.74 -9.61 -6.74
C HIS A 113 8.78 -9.20 -5.70
N SER A 114 10.06 -9.42 -5.99
CA SER A 114 11.20 -8.98 -5.15
C SER A 114 11.61 -7.52 -5.41
N ALA A 115 11.05 -6.89 -6.43
CA ALA A 115 11.24 -5.48 -6.74
C ALA A 115 9.93 -4.93 -7.29
N TRP A 116 9.56 -3.72 -6.86
CA TRP A 116 8.39 -3.01 -7.35
C TRP A 116 8.67 -1.53 -7.40
N HIS A 117 8.36 -0.91 -8.54
CA HIS A 117 8.38 0.54 -8.68
C HIS A 117 7.17 0.95 -9.51
N GLY A 118 6.22 1.64 -8.88
CA GLY A 118 5.03 2.07 -9.60
C GLY A 118 3.89 2.51 -8.70
N TRP A 119 2.70 2.51 -9.30
CA TRP A 119 1.47 2.95 -8.68
C TRP A 119 0.50 1.78 -8.55
N LEU A 120 -0.09 1.63 -7.37
CA LEU A 120 -1.12 0.64 -7.07
C LEU A 120 -2.47 1.34 -6.92
N PRO A 121 -3.55 0.80 -7.50
CA PRO A 121 -4.89 1.38 -7.38
C PRO A 121 -5.32 1.65 -5.94
N ASP A 122 -6.20 2.64 -5.75
CA ASP A 122 -6.92 2.82 -4.50
C ASP A 122 -7.60 1.52 -4.05
N ARG A 123 -7.62 1.27 -2.73
CA ARG A 123 -8.08 0.03 -2.08
C ARG A 123 -7.28 -1.23 -2.40
N SER A 124 -6.20 -1.15 -3.18
CA SER A 124 -5.27 -2.29 -3.30
C SER A 124 -4.77 -2.69 -1.92
N ARG A 125 -4.79 -4.00 -1.66
CA ARG A 125 -4.22 -4.60 -0.46
C ARG A 125 -2.97 -5.37 -0.84
N ILE A 126 -1.89 -5.12 -0.13
CA ILE A 126 -0.60 -5.75 -0.36
C ILE A 126 -0.15 -6.45 0.91
N LEU A 127 0.56 -7.56 0.75
CA LEU A 127 1.28 -8.23 1.83
C LEU A 127 2.77 -8.07 1.57
N LEU A 128 3.48 -7.47 2.52
CA LEU A 128 4.92 -7.28 2.49
C LEU A 128 5.60 -8.28 3.42
N ARG A 129 6.70 -8.87 2.96
CA ARG A 129 7.54 -9.80 3.73
C ARG A 129 9.01 -9.51 3.44
N CYS A 130 9.90 -9.99 4.31
CA CYS A 130 11.32 -9.94 3.99
C CYS A 130 11.66 -10.89 2.85
N GLU A 131 12.52 -10.45 1.95
CA GLU A 131 13.09 -11.32 0.93
C GLU A 131 14.24 -12.16 1.52
N GLY A 132 14.42 -13.39 1.05
CA GLY A 132 15.48 -14.31 1.46
C GLY A 132 14.94 -15.52 2.21
N HIS A 133 15.81 -16.25 2.91
CA HIS A 133 15.37 -17.41 3.70
C HIS A 133 14.71 -16.98 5.03
N PRO A 134 13.74 -17.74 5.55
CA PRO A 134 13.12 -17.45 6.85
C PRO A 134 14.16 -17.37 7.98
N GLY A 135 13.98 -16.41 8.87
CA GLY A 135 14.85 -16.20 10.03
C GLY A 135 16.12 -15.39 9.79
N LEU A 136 16.45 -15.06 8.53
CA LEU A 136 17.62 -14.24 8.19
C LEU A 136 17.41 -12.73 8.40
N TYR A 137 16.17 -12.26 8.27
CA TYR A 137 15.79 -10.87 8.45
C TYR A 137 14.63 -10.75 9.44
N LYS A 138 14.69 -9.75 10.31
CA LYS A 138 13.59 -9.36 11.18
C LYS A 138 12.70 -8.34 10.48
N PHE A 139 11.42 -8.69 10.32
CA PHE A 139 10.40 -7.80 9.79
C PHE A 139 9.94 -6.81 10.87
N LEU A 140 9.90 -5.52 10.54
CA LEU A 140 9.48 -4.44 11.43
C LEU A 140 8.43 -3.57 10.74
N GLY A 141 7.23 -3.49 11.34
CA GLY A 141 6.10 -2.72 10.82
C GLY A 141 4.88 -3.60 10.55
N HIS A 142 3.93 -3.09 9.77
CA HIS A 142 2.73 -3.82 9.37
C HIS A 142 3.01 -4.62 8.10
N SER A 143 2.57 -5.88 8.07
CA SER A 143 2.73 -6.74 6.90
C SER A 143 1.64 -6.53 5.87
N ASN A 144 0.42 -6.19 6.30
CA ASN A 144 -0.70 -5.93 5.43
C ASN A 144 -0.92 -4.43 5.34
N LEU A 145 -0.79 -3.88 4.13
CA LEU A 145 -1.04 -2.47 3.86
C LEU A 145 -2.22 -2.35 2.89
N GLN A 146 -3.02 -1.30 3.08
CA GLN A 146 -4.11 -0.93 2.20
C GLN A 146 -3.87 0.48 1.65
N CYS A 147 -4.04 0.64 0.34
CA CYS A 147 -4.03 1.95 -0.29
C CYS A 147 -5.35 2.69 0.02
N ILE A 148 -5.24 3.91 0.56
CA ILE A 148 -6.38 4.78 0.91
C ILE A 148 -6.13 6.16 0.33
N ASP A 149 -6.78 6.45 -0.80
CA ASP A 149 -6.74 7.75 -1.47
C ASP A 149 -5.33 8.32 -1.66
N GLY A 150 -4.41 7.49 -2.16
CA GLY A 150 -3.04 7.89 -2.53
C GLY A 150 -2.00 7.67 -1.45
N ASP A 151 -2.43 7.37 -0.23
CA ASP A 151 -1.57 7.12 0.91
C ASP A 151 -1.76 5.69 1.44
N TRP A 152 -0.68 5.08 1.93
CA TRP A 152 -0.76 3.79 2.60
C TRP A 152 -1.26 3.99 4.03
N ASP A 153 -2.13 3.09 4.50
CA ASP A 153 -2.68 3.12 5.87
C ASP A 153 -1.60 2.97 6.96
N TYR A 154 -0.47 2.35 6.63
CA TYR A 154 0.72 2.27 7.47
C TYR A 154 1.99 2.64 6.68
N GLU A 155 3.03 3.04 7.42
CA GLU A 155 4.37 3.20 6.85
C GLU A 155 4.87 1.90 6.23
N ILE A 156 5.66 2.03 5.15
CA ILE A 156 6.30 0.89 4.52
C ILE A 156 7.24 0.22 5.55
N PRO A 157 7.08 -1.09 5.82
CA PRO A 157 7.87 -1.81 6.80
C PRO A 157 9.35 -1.90 6.39
N ARG A 158 10.20 -2.39 7.29
CA ARG A 158 11.62 -2.63 7.01
C ARG A 158 12.06 -4.02 7.44
N CYS A 159 13.07 -4.53 6.73
CA CYS A 159 13.71 -5.81 7.04
C CYS A 159 15.13 -5.55 7.54
N VAL A 160 15.41 -6.00 8.76
CA VAL A 160 16.69 -5.78 9.43
C VAL A 160 17.49 -7.08 9.43
N PRO A 161 18.75 -7.08 8.99
CA PRO A 161 19.57 -8.28 9.00
C PRO A 161 19.76 -8.81 10.43
N THR A 162 19.70 -10.12 10.59
CA THR A 162 19.91 -10.80 11.89
C THR A 162 21.38 -11.15 12.11
N THR A 163 21.70 -11.66 13.31
CA THR A 163 23.05 -12.04 13.74
C THR A 163 23.83 -12.93 12.76
N SER A 164 23.17 -13.78 11.98
CA SER A 164 23.83 -14.63 10.97
C SER A 164 24.33 -13.84 9.76
N ILE A 165 23.66 -12.74 9.42
CA ILE A 165 24.06 -11.85 8.33
C ILE A 165 25.06 -10.82 8.84
N THR A 166 24.84 -10.28 10.04
CA THR A 166 25.67 -9.21 10.61
C THR A 166 26.92 -9.72 11.31
N GLU A 167 27.17 -11.03 11.31
CA GLU A 167 28.28 -11.67 12.03
C GLU A 167 28.28 -11.34 13.54
N TYR A 168 27.10 -11.40 14.16
CA TYR A 168 26.88 -11.16 15.59
C TYR A 168 27.28 -9.76 16.06
N GLN A 169 27.11 -8.73 15.21
CA GLN A 169 27.21 -7.34 15.65
C GLN A 169 26.21 -7.02 16.76
N GLU A 170 26.62 -6.11 17.65
CA GLU A 170 25.80 -5.64 18.76
C GLU A 170 24.46 -5.06 18.26
N ASN A 171 23.38 -5.28 19.03
CA ASN A 171 22.00 -4.87 18.71
C ASN A 171 21.38 -5.54 17.45
N SER A 172 22.06 -6.50 16.84
CA SER A 172 21.47 -7.29 15.76
C SER A 172 20.36 -8.19 16.32
N PRO A 173 19.17 -8.25 15.68
CA PRO A 173 18.16 -9.21 16.09
C PRO A 173 18.68 -10.65 15.93
N PRO A 174 18.27 -11.57 16.81
CA PRO A 174 18.69 -12.97 16.72
C PRO A 174 18.22 -13.63 15.44
N THR A 175 19.01 -14.57 14.93
CA THR A 175 18.64 -15.42 13.79
C THR A 175 17.86 -16.63 14.30
N ILE A 176 16.79 -17.00 13.62
CA ILE A 176 16.03 -18.21 13.93
C ILE A 176 16.31 -19.26 12.85
N LEU A 177 16.87 -20.40 13.25
CA LEU A 177 17.03 -21.55 12.37
C LEU A 177 15.88 -22.53 12.57
N VAL A 178 15.37 -23.05 11.47
CA VAL A 178 14.38 -24.13 11.47
C VAL A 178 15.08 -25.46 11.21
N ARG A 179 14.98 -26.39 12.16
CA ARG A 179 15.51 -27.76 12.05
C ARG A 179 14.38 -28.77 12.10
N LEU A 180 14.52 -29.83 11.32
CA LEU A 180 13.57 -30.94 11.27
C LEU A 180 14.29 -32.23 11.66
N PRO A 181 14.38 -32.55 12.97
CA PRO A 181 14.92 -33.84 13.40
C PRO A 181 14.09 -35.04 12.89
N ASN A 182 12.79 -34.84 12.63
CA ASN A 182 11.93 -35.87 12.03
C ASN A 182 10.87 -35.23 11.12
N GLY A 183 10.52 -35.92 10.03
CA GLY A 183 9.55 -35.47 9.04
C GLY A 183 10.17 -34.64 7.91
N SER A 184 9.34 -33.80 7.29
CA SER A 184 9.73 -33.00 6.13
C SER A 184 9.14 -31.59 6.16
N SER A 185 9.73 -30.71 5.36
CA SER A 185 9.22 -29.37 5.07
C SER A 185 9.43 -29.01 3.61
N ALA A 186 8.66 -28.04 3.14
CA ALA A 186 8.97 -27.29 1.93
C ALA A 186 9.18 -25.82 2.30
N VAL A 187 10.08 -25.13 1.60
CA VAL A 187 10.18 -23.67 1.68
C VAL A 187 9.43 -23.10 0.50
N ASP A 188 8.37 -22.34 0.79
CA ASP A 188 7.69 -21.55 -0.21
C ASP A 188 8.50 -20.25 -0.43
N LEU A 189 9.36 -20.28 -1.43
CA LEU A 189 10.18 -19.14 -1.84
C LEU A 189 9.32 -17.96 -2.33
N SER A 190 8.09 -18.21 -2.79
CA SER A 190 7.21 -17.14 -3.27
C SER A 190 6.59 -16.36 -2.13
N ASN A 191 6.35 -16.97 -0.97
CA ASN A 191 5.76 -16.25 0.17
C ASN A 191 6.73 -16.11 1.35
N ASN A 192 7.98 -16.54 1.17
CA ASN A 192 9.01 -16.69 2.19
C ASN A 192 8.48 -17.39 3.46
N GLN A 193 7.82 -18.53 3.27
CA GLN A 193 7.23 -19.32 4.34
C GLN A 193 7.86 -20.70 4.41
N VAL A 194 8.00 -21.23 5.62
CA VAL A 194 8.29 -22.65 5.81
C VAL A 194 6.98 -23.40 5.99
N VAL A 195 6.72 -24.33 5.08
CA VAL A 195 5.58 -25.23 5.12
C VAL A 195 6.02 -26.53 5.76
N ILE A 196 5.49 -26.83 6.93
CA ILE A 196 5.81 -28.04 7.69
C ILE A 196 4.78 -29.13 7.40
N TYR A 197 5.23 -30.29 6.94
CA TYR A 197 4.35 -31.44 6.70
C TYR A 197 3.86 -32.08 8.00
N PRO A 198 2.71 -32.78 7.99
CA PRO A 198 2.17 -33.45 9.16
C PRO A 198 3.13 -34.50 9.75
N ASN A 199 3.04 -34.69 11.06
CA ASN A 199 3.88 -35.62 11.83
C ASN A 199 5.38 -35.28 11.81
N SER A 200 5.75 -34.09 11.33
CA SER A 200 7.09 -33.55 11.50
C SER A 200 7.31 -33.01 12.91
N ILE A 201 8.53 -33.12 13.39
CA ILE A 201 9.01 -32.44 14.60
C ILE A 201 9.87 -31.28 14.15
N VAL A 202 9.54 -30.07 14.60
CA VAL A 202 10.26 -28.85 14.25
C VAL A 202 10.96 -28.30 15.49
N HIS A 203 12.25 -28.05 15.37
CA HIS A 203 13.03 -27.30 16.35
C HIS A 203 13.31 -25.91 15.78
N LEU A 204 13.04 -24.90 16.59
CA LEU A 204 13.39 -23.52 16.31
C LEU A 204 14.58 -23.15 17.20
N GLU A 205 15.72 -22.87 16.57
CA GLU A 205 16.96 -22.56 17.27
C GLU A 205 17.25 -21.07 17.12
N CYS A 206 17.38 -20.36 18.24
CA CYS A 206 17.81 -18.96 18.24
C CYS A 206 19.33 -18.91 18.29
N LEU A 207 19.94 -18.35 17.25
CA LEU A 207 21.35 -17.98 17.25
C LEU A 207 21.46 -16.53 17.74
N PHE A 208 22.14 -16.36 18.87
CA PHE A 208 22.40 -15.06 19.48
C PHE A 208 23.69 -15.13 20.31
N LYS A 209 24.36 -14.00 20.47
CA LYS A 209 25.59 -13.92 21.25
C LYS A 209 25.25 -13.80 22.73
N ARG A 210 25.53 -14.84 23.52
CA ARG A 210 25.18 -14.90 24.96
C ARG A 210 25.73 -13.74 25.80
N SER A 211 26.84 -13.11 25.39
CA SER A 211 27.38 -11.96 26.13
C SER A 211 26.47 -10.74 26.08
N ASP A 212 25.56 -10.68 25.12
CA ASP A 212 24.75 -9.50 24.82
C ASP A 212 23.33 -9.63 25.43
N GLY A 213 23.09 -10.68 26.22
CA GLY A 213 21.84 -10.95 26.92
C GLY A 213 21.21 -12.30 26.60
N ASP A 214 20.04 -12.53 27.19
CA ASP A 214 19.22 -13.72 26.94
C ASP A 214 18.07 -13.38 25.98
N PRO A 215 17.85 -14.19 24.93
CA PRO A 215 16.77 -13.95 23.98
C PRO A 215 15.42 -14.37 24.57
N GLU A 216 14.42 -13.51 24.40
CA GLU A 216 13.01 -13.80 24.66
C GLU A 216 12.30 -14.19 23.38
N TRP A 217 11.49 -15.25 23.47
CA TRP A 217 10.67 -15.76 22.37
C TRP A 217 9.26 -15.22 22.45
N SER A 218 8.75 -14.75 21.31
CA SER A 218 7.36 -14.34 21.16
C SER A 218 6.74 -14.95 19.90
N TRP A 219 5.43 -15.13 19.94
CA TRP A 219 4.66 -15.76 18.88
C TRP A 219 3.52 -14.84 18.48
N SER A 220 3.41 -14.49 17.20
CA SER A 220 2.21 -13.83 16.68
C SER A 220 1.19 -14.89 16.30
N SER A 221 0.22 -15.17 17.17
CA SER A 221 -0.95 -16.00 16.83
C SER A 221 -1.91 -15.21 15.93
N GLY A 222 -1.57 -15.03 14.65
CA GLY A 222 -2.15 -13.98 13.81
C GLY A 222 -2.81 -14.39 12.49
N GLN A 223 -2.62 -15.61 11.98
CA GLN A 223 -3.29 -16.04 10.75
C GLN A 223 -4.11 -17.30 11.00
N GLN A 224 -5.42 -17.14 10.84
CA GLN A 224 -6.41 -18.20 10.90
C GLN A 224 -5.89 -19.46 10.23
N HIS A 225 -6.10 -20.58 10.92
CA HIS A 225 -6.08 -21.94 10.41
C HIS A 225 -6.90 -22.05 9.11
N ARG A 226 -6.34 -21.65 7.97
CA ARG A 226 -6.91 -21.97 6.67
C ARG A 226 -6.51 -23.41 6.37
N LEU A 227 -7.25 -24.31 7.01
CA LEU A 227 -7.21 -25.76 6.81
C LEU A 227 -7.71 -26.10 5.41
N THR A 228 -6.93 -25.76 4.40
CA THR A 228 -6.95 -26.48 3.13
C THR A 228 -5.73 -27.39 3.14
N GLY A 229 -5.88 -28.51 3.84
CA GLY A 229 -4.91 -29.62 3.88
C GLY A 229 -3.64 -29.35 4.69
N LYS A 230 -3.70 -29.50 6.02
CA LYS A 230 -2.58 -30.02 6.85
C LYS A 230 -1.19 -29.34 6.71
N TYR A 231 -1.10 -28.01 6.78
CA TYR A 231 0.17 -27.30 6.94
C TYR A 231 0.09 -26.25 8.06
N LEU A 232 1.20 -26.08 8.79
CA LEU A 232 1.36 -25.03 9.81
C LEU A 232 2.38 -24.00 9.31
N SER A 233 1.97 -22.73 9.23
CA SER A 233 2.86 -21.59 9.00
C SER A 233 3.13 -20.94 10.36
N ILE A 234 4.41 -20.80 10.73
CA ILE A 234 4.84 -20.25 12.00
C ILE A 234 5.74 -19.05 11.70
N ASP A 235 5.36 -17.88 12.21
CA ASP A 235 6.17 -16.66 12.19
C ASP A 235 6.71 -16.42 13.62
N PRO A 236 7.79 -17.11 14.06
CA PRO A 236 8.40 -16.84 15.36
C PRO A 236 9.21 -15.55 15.30
N SER A 237 9.18 -14.78 16.39
CA SER A 237 10.07 -13.63 16.55
C SER A 237 10.79 -13.70 17.89
N ALA A 238 12.09 -13.45 17.86
CA ALA A 238 12.92 -13.37 19.04
C ALA A 238 13.49 -11.94 19.19
N SER A 239 13.59 -11.49 20.42
CA SER A 239 14.14 -10.19 20.80
C SER A 239 14.96 -10.32 22.07
N VAL A 240 15.84 -9.36 22.33
CA VAL A 240 16.62 -9.30 23.57
C VAL A 240 15.87 -8.37 24.52
N SER A 241 15.64 -8.81 25.76
CA SER A 241 15.18 -7.91 26.82
C SER A 241 16.38 -7.25 27.49
N ASN A 242 16.33 -5.93 27.63
CA ASN A 242 17.28 -5.20 28.45
C ASN A 242 16.70 -5.11 29.86
N ASN A 243 17.33 -5.75 30.84
CA ASN A 243 17.12 -5.46 32.27
C ASN A 243 17.91 -4.22 32.68
#